data_AF-A0A960YQW5-F1
#
_entry.id   AF-A0A960YQW5-F1
#
_cell.length_a   1.000
_cell.length_b   1.000
_cell.length_c   1.000
_cell.angle_alpha   90.00
_cell.angle_beta   90.00
_cell.angle_gamma   90.00
#
_symmetry.space_group_name_H-M   'P 1'
#
loop_
_entity.id
_entity.type
_entity.pdbx_description
1 polymer ?
#
loop_
_entity_poly.entity_id
_entity_poly.type
_entity_poly.pdbx_seq_one_letter_code
_entity_poly.pdbx_strand_id
1 'polypeptide(L)'
;MLVSIATFFDRQPATAPQEQRFRFFKAAALCLLTALCLAGLSDCQTNSMQAITHYQYADGNGNVWQLDVQQSRLRYEPVEPRQSSSGFYDGGPAFAAIVSTKERTEIERLFAAAFAAKDEQAAQRRMGSSQIQILRGLERDLAILTRQSPRRQELEQYLQRIRQSGAAQQ
;
A
#
# COMPACT_ATOMS: atom_id res chain seq x y z
N MET A 1 44.89 -50.23 -34.88
CA MET A 1 44.79 -49.99 -33.43
C MET A 1 43.44 -50.58 -32.98
N LEU A 2 43.49 -51.67 -32.19
CA LEU A 2 42.43 -52.30 -31.36
C LEU A 2 41.14 -52.79 -32.07
N VAL A 3 40.99 -54.10 -32.37
CA VAL A 3 40.45 -55.22 -31.51
C VAL A 3 38.92 -55.10 -31.35
N SER A 4 38.05 -55.85 -32.05
CA SER A 4 37.71 -57.30 -32.02
C SER A 4 36.76 -57.74 -30.89
N ILE A 5 35.94 -58.78 -31.19
CA ILE A 5 35.11 -59.65 -30.34
C ILE A 5 33.65 -59.15 -30.16
N ALA A 6 32.65 -59.65 -30.89
CA ALA A 6 32.06 -61.02 -30.99
C ALA A 6 30.98 -61.33 -29.93
N THR A 7 29.79 -61.63 -30.46
CA THR A 7 28.81 -62.65 -30.05
C THR A 7 28.42 -62.77 -28.57
N PHE A 8 27.12 -62.55 -28.29
CA PHE A 8 26.41 -63.50 -27.44
C PHE A 8 25.01 -63.79 -27.99
N PHE A 9 24.82 -65.08 -28.21
CA PHE A 9 23.61 -65.78 -28.62
C PHE A 9 22.66 -65.86 -27.42
N ASP A 10 21.37 -66.02 -27.72
CA ASP A 10 20.54 -67.11 -27.20
C ASP A 10 19.17 -66.70 -26.63
N ARG A 11 18.15 -67.43 -27.12
CA ARG A 11 16.79 -67.65 -26.60
C ARG A 11 15.69 -66.58 -26.75
N GLN A 12 14.96 -66.72 -27.85
CA GLN A 12 13.50 -66.99 -27.77
C GLN A 12 13.33 -68.50 -27.47
N PRO A 13 12.27 -69.03 -26.82
CA PRO A 13 10.86 -68.63 -26.97
C PRO A 13 9.98 -68.80 -25.70
N ALA A 14 8.73 -68.33 -25.73
CA ALA A 14 7.57 -69.11 -25.27
C ALA A 14 6.25 -68.38 -25.59
N THR A 15 5.32 -69.16 -26.11
CA THR A 15 4.02 -68.80 -26.66
C THR A 15 2.89 -68.74 -25.61
N ALA A 16 1.93 -67.84 -25.89
CA ALA A 16 0.47 -67.92 -25.62
C ALA A 16 -0.04 -67.76 -24.16
N PRO A 17 -1.33 -67.44 -23.88
CA PRO A 17 -2.47 -67.35 -24.81
C PRO A 17 -3.32 -66.05 -24.76
N GLN A 18 -4.17 -65.95 -25.78
CA GLN A 18 -5.39 -65.14 -25.82
C GLN A 18 -6.20 -65.20 -24.53
N GLU A 19 -6.42 -64.06 -23.90
CA GLU A 19 -7.65 -63.68 -23.18
C GLU A 19 -7.37 -62.25 -22.68
N GLN A 20 -7.87 -61.18 -23.27
CA GLN A 20 -9.22 -60.71 -23.04
C GLN A 20 -9.45 -59.53 -24.00
N ARG A 21 -10.10 -59.81 -25.12
CA ARG A 21 -10.95 -58.81 -25.76
C ARG A 21 -12.08 -58.51 -24.76
N PHE A 22 -12.56 -57.27 -24.72
CA PHE A 22 -13.66 -56.76 -23.88
C PHE A 22 -13.33 -56.20 -22.49
N ARG A 23 -12.39 -55.25 -22.40
CA ARG A 23 -12.43 -54.22 -21.33
C ARG A 23 -12.07 -52.82 -21.83
N PHE A 24 -12.70 -52.36 -22.90
CA PHE A 24 -12.58 -50.96 -23.36
C PHE A 24 -13.80 -50.07 -23.08
N PHE A 25 -14.80 -50.51 -22.32
CA PHE A 25 -16.04 -49.72 -22.13
C PHE A 25 -16.59 -49.63 -20.70
N LYS A 26 -15.75 -49.70 -19.66
CA LYS A 26 -16.22 -49.46 -18.25
C LYS A 26 -15.30 -48.62 -17.36
N ALA A 27 -14.30 -47.94 -17.91
CA ALA A 27 -13.52 -46.94 -17.16
C ALA A 27 -13.95 -45.49 -17.49
N ALA A 28 -15.18 -45.31 -17.96
CA ALA A 28 -15.77 -44.01 -18.29
C ALA A 28 -16.63 -43.42 -17.15
N ALA A 29 -16.74 -44.07 -15.98
CA ALA A 29 -17.73 -43.68 -14.97
C ALA A 29 -17.19 -43.51 -13.53
N LEU A 30 -15.87 -43.63 -13.31
CA LEU A 30 -15.28 -43.44 -11.97
C LEU A 30 -14.07 -42.48 -11.94
N CYS A 31 -13.83 -41.76 -13.04
CA CYS A 31 -12.91 -40.61 -13.05
C CYS A 31 -13.63 -39.28 -13.29
N LEU A 32 -14.97 -39.27 -13.39
CA LEU A 32 -15.75 -38.09 -13.77
C LEU A 32 -16.56 -37.46 -12.61
N LEU A 33 -16.50 -38.01 -11.39
CA LEU A 33 -17.21 -37.50 -10.21
C LEU A 33 -16.29 -36.88 -9.14
N THR A 34 -14.97 -36.94 -9.32
CA THR A 34 -13.96 -36.24 -8.48
C THR A 34 -13.23 -35.14 -9.25
N ALA A 35 -13.85 -34.59 -10.29
CA ALA A 35 -13.31 -33.46 -11.05
C ALA A 35 -14.20 -32.20 -10.96
N LEU A 36 -15.23 -32.20 -10.10
CA LEU A 36 -16.28 -31.18 -10.12
C LEU A 36 -16.50 -30.43 -8.78
N CYS A 37 -15.62 -30.55 -7.77
CA CYS A 37 -15.82 -29.87 -6.46
C CYS A 37 -14.58 -29.23 -5.81
N LEU A 38 -13.39 -29.30 -6.41
CA LEU A 38 -12.15 -28.64 -5.94
C LEU A 38 -11.43 -28.21 -7.23
N ALA A 39 -11.04 -26.99 -7.56
CA ALA A 39 -10.77 -25.80 -6.78
C ALA A 39 -10.87 -24.61 -7.76
N GLY A 40 -12.07 -24.02 -7.89
CA GLY A 40 -12.34 -22.98 -8.89
C GLY A 40 -13.19 -21.82 -8.38
N LEU A 41 -13.43 -21.74 -7.08
CA LEU A 41 -13.79 -20.47 -6.45
C LEU A 41 -12.48 -19.67 -6.35
N SER A 42 -12.02 -19.17 -7.49
CA SER A 42 -11.21 -17.97 -7.51
C SER A 42 -12.13 -16.89 -6.97
N ASP A 43 -12.10 -16.72 -5.65
CA ASP A 43 -12.52 -15.47 -5.04
C ASP A 43 -11.69 -14.39 -5.72
N CYS A 44 -12.23 -13.80 -6.78
CA CYS A 44 -11.89 -12.45 -7.18
C CYS A 44 -12.30 -11.59 -6.00
N GLN A 45 -11.46 -11.59 -4.95
CA GLN A 45 -11.40 -10.51 -3.99
C GLN A 45 -10.99 -9.31 -4.81
N THR A 46 -11.99 -8.64 -5.37
CA THR A 46 -11.90 -7.25 -5.74
C THR A 46 -11.51 -6.56 -4.44
N ASN A 47 -10.20 -6.40 -4.23
CA ASN A 47 -9.65 -5.54 -3.19
C ASN A 47 -10.27 -4.17 -3.48
N SER A 48 -11.40 -3.89 -2.83
CA SER A 48 -12.02 -2.59 -2.90
C SER A 48 -11.00 -1.67 -2.28
N MET A 49 -10.25 -0.94 -3.11
CA MET A 49 -9.36 0.11 -2.62
C MET A 49 -10.23 1.03 -1.79
N GLN A 50 -10.10 0.95 -0.47
CA GLN A 50 -10.87 1.79 0.41
C GLN A 50 -10.49 3.23 0.11
N ALA A 51 -11.51 4.08 -0.08
CA ALA A 51 -11.30 5.49 -0.36
C ALA A 51 -10.57 6.14 0.83
N ILE A 52 -9.72 7.12 0.54
CA ILE A 52 -9.04 7.88 1.59
C ILE A 52 -10.08 8.73 2.30
N THR A 53 -10.14 8.59 3.62
CA THR A 53 -11.08 9.34 4.47
C THR A 53 -10.38 10.48 5.20
N HIS A 54 -9.10 10.30 5.52
CA HIS A 54 -8.36 11.26 6.33
C HIS A 54 -6.87 11.30 5.98
N TYR A 55 -6.29 12.50 6.02
CA TYR A 55 -4.86 12.72 6.00
C TYR A 55 -4.42 13.39 7.29
N GLN A 56 -3.32 12.90 7.88
CA GLN A 56 -2.64 13.55 8.98
C GLN A 56 -1.19 13.83 8.59
N TYR A 57 -0.70 15.02 8.92
CA TYR A 57 0.69 15.42 8.72
C TYR A 57 1.25 16.04 9.99
N ALA A 58 2.31 15.46 10.56
CA ALA A 58 3.06 16.06 11.66
C ALA A 58 4.36 16.65 11.10
N ASP A 59 4.57 17.94 11.26
CA ASP A 59 5.76 18.63 10.75
C ASP A 59 7.02 18.34 11.58
N GLY A 60 8.15 18.93 11.18
CA GLY A 60 9.44 18.73 11.86
C GLY A 60 9.51 19.25 13.31
N ASN A 61 8.57 20.11 13.71
CA ASN A 61 8.45 20.65 15.06
C ASN A 61 7.34 19.97 15.87
N GLY A 62 6.60 19.05 15.25
CA GLY A 62 5.52 18.30 15.88
C GLY A 62 4.13 18.94 15.76
N ASN A 63 3.98 20.05 15.03
CA ASN A 63 2.64 20.60 14.77
C ASN A 63 1.89 19.67 13.82
N VAL A 64 0.58 19.53 14.04
CA VAL A 64 -0.23 18.55 13.34
C VAL A 64 -1.22 19.25 12.41
N TRP A 65 -1.28 18.79 11.17
CA TRP A 65 -2.30 19.13 10.19
C TRP A 65 -3.19 17.92 9.96
N GLN A 66 -4.49 18.16 9.81
CA GLN A 66 -5.49 17.13 9.60
C GLN A 66 -6.45 17.56 8.50
N LEU A 67 -6.61 16.75 7.46
CA LEU A 67 -7.63 16.93 6.43
C LEU A 67 -8.67 15.82 6.54
N ASP A 68 -9.91 16.19 6.86
CA ASP A 68 -11.08 15.34 6.66
C ASP A 68 -11.58 15.52 5.22
N VAL A 69 -11.46 14.46 4.41
CA VAL A 69 -11.78 14.51 2.98
C VAL A 69 -13.28 14.65 2.74
N GLN A 70 -14.10 14.01 3.57
CA GLN A 70 -15.56 14.03 3.42
C GLN A 70 -16.14 15.39 3.78
N GLN A 71 -15.60 16.02 4.82
CA GLN A 71 -16.04 17.34 5.29
C GLN A 71 -15.32 18.49 4.58
N SER A 72 -14.32 18.20 3.74
CA SER A 72 -13.40 19.20 3.18
C SER A 72 -12.84 20.14 4.27
N ARG A 73 -12.53 19.58 5.45
CA ARG A 73 -12.14 20.37 6.63
C ARG A 73 -10.67 20.20 6.93
N LEU A 74 -9.92 21.30 6.88
CA LEU A 74 -8.52 21.37 7.27
C LEU A 74 -8.41 21.91 8.70
N ARG A 75 -7.64 21.24 9.55
CA ARG A 75 -7.29 21.68 10.91
C ARG A 75 -5.78 21.73 11.09
N TYR A 76 -5.33 22.67 11.89
CA TYR A 76 -3.96 22.81 12.37
C TYR A 76 -3.97 22.88 13.90
N GLU A 77 -3.27 21.93 14.49
CA GLU A 77 -3.08 21.75 15.92
C GLU A 77 -1.60 22.03 16.25
N PRO A 78 -1.28 23.25 16.69
CA PRO A 78 0.08 23.63 17.06
C PRO A 78 0.52 22.92 18.34
N VAL A 79 1.84 22.72 18.48
CA VAL A 79 2.43 22.38 19.78
C VAL A 79 2.40 23.63 20.66
N GLU A 80 1.80 23.51 21.83
CA GLU A 80 1.78 24.59 22.81
C GLU A 80 3.05 24.63 23.66
N PRO A 81 3.44 25.77 24.25
CA PRO A 81 4.62 25.87 25.11
C PRO A 81 4.68 24.82 26.21
N ARG A 82 3.54 24.51 26.84
CA ARG A 82 3.42 23.48 27.89
C ARG A 82 3.67 22.05 27.40
N GLN A 83 3.54 21.80 26.09
CA GLN A 83 3.76 20.50 25.44
C GLN A 83 5.17 20.39 24.85
N SER A 84 5.89 21.50 24.73
CA SER A 84 7.25 21.54 24.24
C SER A 84 8.24 21.09 25.31
N SER A 85 9.23 20.28 24.92
CA SER A 85 10.35 19.91 25.79
C SER A 85 11.18 21.13 26.23
N SER A 86 11.19 22.21 25.45
CA SER A 86 11.87 23.45 25.82
C SER A 86 11.04 24.34 26.73
N GLY A 87 9.72 24.15 26.79
CA GLY A 87 8.80 25.07 27.48
C GLY A 87 8.59 26.42 26.77
N PHE A 88 9.33 26.70 25.69
CA PHE A 88 9.32 28.01 25.00
C PHE A 88 8.82 27.96 23.55
N TYR A 89 8.79 26.76 22.94
CA TYR A 89 8.31 26.65 21.56
C TYR A 89 6.80 26.86 21.49
N ASP A 90 6.37 27.69 20.55
CA ASP A 90 4.96 27.96 20.25
C ASP A 90 4.72 27.77 18.75
N GLY A 91 3.85 26.82 18.39
CA GLY A 91 3.42 26.55 17.01
C GLY A 91 2.49 27.62 16.42
N GLY A 92 2.17 28.67 17.19
CA GLY A 92 1.25 29.74 16.86
C GLY A 92 -0.21 29.35 17.11
N PRO A 93 -1.18 30.13 16.61
CA PRO A 93 -2.60 29.89 16.87
C PRO A 93 -3.12 28.65 16.14
N ALA A 94 -4.03 27.90 16.79
CA ALA A 94 -4.78 26.84 16.13
C ALA A 94 -5.58 27.40 14.94
N PHE A 95 -5.79 26.58 13.91
CA PHE A 95 -6.53 26.96 12.71
C PHE A 95 -7.49 25.86 12.29
N ALA A 96 -8.69 26.22 11.84
CA ALA A 96 -9.64 25.30 11.23
C ALA A 96 -10.47 26.02 10.19
N ALA A 97 -10.60 25.43 9.00
CA ALA A 97 -11.41 25.98 7.92
C ALA A 97 -12.00 24.87 7.04
N ILE A 98 -13.11 25.18 6.37
CA ILE A 98 -13.58 24.41 5.22
C ILE A 98 -12.81 24.90 4.00
N VAL A 99 -12.12 24.00 3.31
CA VAL A 99 -11.35 24.31 2.10
C VAL A 99 -12.22 24.10 0.86
N SER A 100 -11.93 24.87 -0.19
CA SER A 100 -12.58 24.69 -1.49
C SER A 100 -12.20 23.33 -2.11
N THR A 101 -13.02 22.85 -3.05
CA THR A 101 -12.72 21.63 -3.81
C THR A 101 -11.34 21.70 -4.48
N LYS A 102 -10.94 22.88 -4.99
CA LYS A 102 -9.64 23.08 -5.62
C LYS A 102 -8.49 22.92 -4.63
N GLU A 103 -8.60 23.56 -3.46
CA GLU A 103 -7.60 23.43 -2.39
C GLU A 103 -7.51 22.01 -1.88
N ARG A 104 -8.66 21.35 -1.65
CA ARG A 104 -8.71 19.95 -1.22
C ARG A 104 -7.99 19.04 -2.20
N THR A 105 -8.32 19.11 -3.48
CA THR A 105 -7.66 18.30 -4.53
C THR A 105 -6.15 18.54 -4.58
N GLU A 106 -5.71 19.79 -4.40
CA GLU A 106 -4.28 20.11 -4.39
C GLU A 106 -3.58 19.58 -3.13
N ILE A 107 -4.21 19.66 -1.95
CA ILE A 107 -3.71 19.02 -0.73
C ILE A 107 -3.58 17.51 -0.96
N GLU A 108 -4.62 16.84 -1.45
CA GLU A 108 -4.61 15.40 -1.75
C GLU A 108 -3.48 15.02 -2.70
N ARG A 109 -3.26 15.82 -3.76
CA ARG A 109 -2.15 15.63 -4.72
C ARG A 109 -0.79 15.74 -4.03
N LEU A 110 -0.59 16.74 -3.19
CA LEU A 110 0.67 16.96 -2.46
C LEU A 110 0.95 15.83 -1.46
N PHE A 111 -0.07 15.38 -0.73
CA PHE A 111 0.06 14.22 0.16
C PHE A 111 0.42 12.94 -0.61
N ALA A 112 -0.26 12.67 -1.72
CA ALA A 112 0.03 11.50 -2.55
C ALA A 112 1.45 11.55 -3.11
N ALA A 113 1.89 12.71 -3.62
CA ALA A 113 3.25 12.89 -4.15
C ALA A 113 4.32 12.68 -3.06
N ALA A 114 4.13 13.27 -1.88
CA ALA A 114 5.04 13.10 -0.75
C ALA A 114 5.08 11.65 -0.23
N PHE A 115 3.93 10.98 -0.17
CA PHE A 115 3.85 9.58 0.24
C PHE A 115 4.51 8.60 -0.76
N ALA A 116 4.49 8.94 -2.05
CA ALA A 116 5.10 8.15 -3.12
C ALA A 116 6.63 8.36 -3.25
N ALA A 117 7.19 9.46 -2.74
CA ALA A 117 8.61 9.79 -2.83
C ALA A 117 9.47 8.94 -1.85
N LYS A 118 9.75 7.69 -2.22
CA LYS A 118 10.49 6.73 -1.37
C LYS A 118 11.95 7.09 -1.12
N ASP A 119 12.57 7.78 -2.06
CA ASP A 119 13.93 8.32 -1.98
C ASP A 119 14.04 9.49 -0.99
N GLU A 120 12.94 10.18 -0.71
CA GLU A 120 12.88 11.27 0.28
C GLU A 120 12.49 10.79 1.69
N GLN A 121 12.20 9.49 1.84
CA GLN A 121 11.71 8.89 3.08
C GLN A 121 12.83 8.39 4.00
N ALA A 122 12.56 8.40 5.30
CA ALA A 122 13.40 7.78 6.32
C ALA A 122 12.73 6.54 6.89
N ALA A 123 13.52 5.52 7.21
CA ALA A 123 13.00 4.31 7.87
C ALA A 123 12.50 4.58 9.30
N GLN A 124 13.03 5.61 9.97
CA GLN A 124 12.72 5.94 11.35
C GLN A 124 12.61 7.46 11.55
N ARG A 125 11.76 7.86 12.49
CA ARG A 125 11.54 9.26 12.82
C ARG A 125 12.78 9.81 13.55
N ARG A 126 13.26 10.96 13.09
CA ARG A 126 14.35 11.73 13.69
C ARG A 126 13.90 13.17 13.93
N MET A 127 14.62 13.92 14.78
CA MET A 127 14.34 15.34 15.00
C MET A 127 14.34 16.10 13.67
N GLY A 128 13.29 16.90 13.43
CA GLY A 128 13.10 17.65 12.19
C GLY A 128 12.61 16.83 10.98
N SER A 129 12.38 15.52 11.13
CA SER A 129 11.62 14.74 10.14
C SER A 129 10.13 14.96 10.35
N SER A 130 9.37 14.83 9.26
CA SER A 130 7.91 14.90 9.30
C SER A 130 7.28 13.54 9.04
N GLN A 131 6.01 13.40 9.39
CA GLN A 131 5.28 12.15 9.28
C GLN A 131 3.95 12.38 8.57
N ILE A 132 3.71 11.63 7.51
CA ILE A 132 2.43 11.52 6.82
C ILE A 132 1.72 10.27 7.31
N GLN A 133 0.41 10.39 7.53
CA GLN A 133 -0.47 9.25 7.71
C GLN A 133 -1.68 9.40 6.78
N ILE A 134 -2.06 8.30 6.15
CA ILE A 134 -3.22 8.22 5.27
C ILE A 134 -4.15 7.15 5.84
N LEU A 135 -5.40 7.51 6.11
CA LEU A 135 -6.42 6.56 6.55
C LEU A 135 -7.35 6.21 5.39
N ARG A 136 -7.53 4.91 5.16
CA ARG A 136 -8.44 4.32 4.17
C ARG A 136 -9.38 3.40 4.93
N GLY A 137 -10.56 3.89 5.29
CA GLY A 137 -11.46 3.18 6.19
C GLY A 137 -10.79 2.84 7.54
N LEU A 138 -10.50 1.56 7.76
CA LEU A 138 -9.82 1.07 8.97
C LEU A 138 -8.29 0.92 8.81
N GLU A 139 -7.79 1.02 7.58
CA GLU A 139 -6.37 0.89 7.28
C GLU A 139 -5.64 2.22 7.47
N ARG A 140 -4.39 2.13 7.93
CA ARG A 140 -3.53 3.28 8.19
C ARG A 140 -2.16 3.05 7.58
N ASP A 141 -1.84 3.88 6.59
CA ASP A 141 -0.53 3.94 5.96
C ASP A 141 0.31 5.06 6.60
N LEU A 142 1.63 4.86 6.69
CA LEU A 142 2.55 5.83 7.28
C LEU A 142 3.80 6.01 6.41
N ALA A 143 4.22 7.25 6.25
CA ALA A 143 5.50 7.61 5.64
C ALA A 143 6.20 8.67 6.48
N ILE A 144 7.53 8.60 6.57
CA ILE A 144 8.35 9.57 7.30
C ILE A 144 9.22 10.28 6.27
N LEU A 145 9.10 11.60 6.16
CA LEU A 145 9.91 12.40 5.24
C LEU A 145 11.13 12.95 5.95
N THR A 146 12.27 12.89 5.27
CA THR A 146 13.51 13.51 5.76
C THR A 146 13.38 15.03 5.83
N ARG A 147 14.23 15.68 6.65
CA ARG A 147 14.23 17.14 6.79
C ARG A 147 14.49 17.86 5.46
N GLN A 148 15.30 17.27 4.59
CA GLN A 148 15.70 17.83 3.30
C GLN A 148 14.72 17.52 2.16
N SER A 149 13.67 16.71 2.40
CA SER A 149 12.67 16.34 1.40
C SER A 149 12.07 17.58 0.70
N PRO A 150 12.23 17.73 -0.62
CA PRO A 150 11.53 18.76 -1.39
C PRO A 150 10.01 18.64 -1.27
N ARG A 151 9.45 17.42 -1.28
CA ARG A 151 7.99 17.21 -1.17
C ARG A 151 7.44 17.65 0.17
N ARG A 152 8.21 17.47 1.24
CA ARG A 152 7.91 18.02 2.57
C ARG A 152 7.74 19.53 2.52
N GLN A 153 8.69 20.22 1.90
CA GLN A 153 8.68 21.69 1.81
C GLN A 153 7.52 22.19 0.97
N GLU A 154 7.24 21.55 -0.17
CA GLU A 154 6.11 21.87 -1.05
C GLU A 154 4.77 21.77 -0.30
N LEU A 155 4.56 20.66 0.43
CA LEU A 155 3.36 20.44 1.23
C LEU A 155 3.22 21.47 2.37
N GLU A 156 4.28 21.69 3.15
CA GLU A 156 4.28 22.65 4.26
C GLU A 156 3.97 24.07 3.78
N GLN A 157 4.61 24.50 2.68
CA GLN A 157 4.37 25.83 2.11
C GLN A 157 2.91 26.01 1.67
N TYR A 158 2.32 24.98 1.07
CA TYR A 158 0.92 25.04 0.64
C TYR A 158 -0.05 25.13 1.82
N LEU A 159 0.13 24.31 2.85
CA LEU A 159 -0.70 24.30 4.04
C LEU A 159 -0.62 25.64 4.80
N GLN A 160 0.57 26.21 4.93
CA GLN A 160 0.75 27.52 5.56
C GLN A 160 0.07 28.63 4.75
N ARG A 161 0.10 28.57 3.42
CA ARG A 161 -0.59 29.53 2.56
C ARG A 161 -2.09 29.53 2.83
N ILE A 162 -2.73 28.35 2.89
CA ILE A 162 -4.16 28.23 3.21
C ILE A 162 -4.46 28.85 4.58
N ARG A 163 -3.65 28.53 5.59
CA ARG A 163 -3.82 29.08 6.94
C ARG A 163 -3.74 30.61 6.95
N GLN A 164 -2.77 31.18 6.25
CA GLN A 164 -2.59 32.64 6.15
C GLN A 164 -3.76 33.31 5.40
N SER A 165 -4.24 32.71 4.32
CA SER A 165 -5.37 33.24 3.55
C SER A 165 -6.69 33.15 4.33
N GLY A 166 -6.91 32.07 5.08
CA GLY A 166 -8.11 31.91 5.92
C GLY A 166 -8.11 32.83 7.15
N ALA A 167 -6.94 33.12 7.71
CA ALA A 167 -6.82 34.07 8.83
C ALA A 167 -7.13 35.52 8.43
N ALA A 168 -6.97 35.89 7.15
CA ALA A 168 -7.28 37.24 6.66
C ALA A 168 -8.78 37.49 6.44
N GLN A 169 -9.62 36.46 6.55
CA GLN A 169 -11.07 36.53 6.32
C GLN A 169 -11.89 36.58 7.61
N GLN A 170 -11.24 36.61 8.78
CA GLN A 170 -11.86 36.70 10.11
C GLN A 170 -11.61 38.09 10.70
#